data_AF-A0A1B6C1N9-F1
#
_entry.id   AF-A0A1B6C1N9-F1
#
_cell.length_a   1.000
_cell.length_b   1.000
_cell.length_c   1.000
_cell.angle_alpha   90.00
_cell.angle_beta   90.00
_cell.angle_gamma   90.00
#
_symmetry.space_group_name_H-M   'P 1'
#
loop_
_entity.id
_entity.type
_entity.pdbx_description
1 polymer ?
#
loop_
_entity_poly.entity_id
_entity_poly.type
_entity_poly.pdbx_seq_one_letter_code
_entity_poly.pdbx_strand_id
1 'polypeptide(L)'
;METSKYESINELTQEIERLSRELDQASSEKIQSAQYGLVLLEEKETLLQRNEELELLYENARHELEITQEALAKFQTTHKVTTKSGIEQEESLLTESAARETSLNSTIYDLENDQKLLRQELERAIDERERMIQDNNELIKEKTETELERKHLRSELKDLKFRETRLLTDYSDLEEENITLQKQVSLLKSSQVEFEGAKHEIRRLQEDVEVYQQQVEELTKLKKIAEKQMEEALESLQAEREAKYAMKKELDHRINSESMYNLSNLAFSIRGITDDTTIGSDDDELPVLKRIEADLKSSDLASSDGKQVDLFSEIHLNELKKLEKQLEQVESEKILLTQTLRDSQNVTERTQGEFQTLLAKVIQLHSHTDSFDHIQNQMIKKKAEKGKQFSETKQLQQWFLLASREIEQLRQELQDIEKNVTCSDGTLQLRTEITNLKNKLLDNEQLNLDLESDVRLLGELAGAASGSLDAAQNDLVTASDELAQLYHHVCTINGETPSRVLLDHEK
;
A
#
# COMPACT_ATOMS: atom_id res chain seq x y z
N MET A 1 50.39 9.08 -205.94
CA MET A 1 49.09 8.95 -205.24
C MET A 1 48.92 7.57 -204.58
N GLU A 2 50.00 6.89 -204.18
CA GLU A 2 49.92 5.61 -203.43
C GLU A 2 50.73 5.61 -202.12
N THR A 3 51.52 6.66 -201.85
CA THR A 3 52.34 6.78 -200.63
C THR A 3 51.58 7.34 -199.42
N SER A 4 50.50 8.10 -199.63
CA SER A 4 49.71 8.74 -198.55
C SER A 4 48.79 7.77 -197.78
N LYS A 5 48.49 6.58 -198.33
CA LYS A 5 47.59 5.60 -197.69
C LYS A 5 48.31 4.69 -196.69
N TYR A 6 49.62 4.49 -196.84
CA TYR A 6 50.42 3.66 -195.93
C TYR A 6 50.82 4.40 -194.64
N GLU A 7 50.96 5.72 -194.68
CA GLU A 7 51.25 6.53 -193.48
C GLU A 7 50.05 6.57 -192.51
N SER A 8 48.82 6.76 -193.02
CA SER A 8 47.61 6.83 -192.18
C SER A 8 47.23 5.50 -191.52
N ILE A 9 47.50 4.35 -192.15
CA ILE A 9 47.27 3.04 -191.54
C ILE A 9 48.26 2.80 -190.41
N ASN A 10 49.52 3.21 -190.59
CA ASN A 10 50.57 3.03 -189.59
C ASN A 10 50.32 3.87 -188.33
N GLU A 11 49.84 5.11 -188.50
CA GLU A 11 49.42 5.99 -187.40
C GLU A 11 48.24 5.40 -186.60
N LEU A 12 47.23 4.83 -187.28
CA LEU A 12 46.10 4.18 -186.61
C LEU A 12 46.51 2.91 -185.86
N THR A 13 47.43 2.10 -186.39
CA THR A 13 47.97 0.94 -185.65
C THR A 13 48.79 1.36 -184.44
N GLN A 14 49.59 2.43 -184.53
CA GLN A 14 50.32 2.96 -183.39
C GLN A 14 49.38 3.52 -182.32
N GLU A 15 48.29 4.18 -182.72
CA GLU A 15 47.30 4.70 -181.77
C GLU A 15 46.47 3.58 -181.13
N ILE A 16 46.12 2.52 -181.87
CA ILE A 16 45.50 1.30 -181.29
C ILE A 16 46.44 0.64 -180.29
N GLU A 17 47.74 0.57 -180.59
CA GLU A 17 48.73 -0.01 -179.68
C GLU A 17 48.93 0.88 -178.43
N ARG A 18 48.89 2.20 -178.59
CA ARG A 18 48.91 3.18 -177.48
C ARG A 18 47.69 3.03 -176.59
N LEU A 19 46.49 3.03 -177.18
CA LEU A 19 45.23 2.85 -176.45
C LEU A 19 45.12 1.47 -175.81
N SER A 20 45.66 0.42 -176.42
CA SER A 20 45.73 -0.91 -175.80
C SER A 20 46.65 -0.92 -174.59
N ARG A 21 47.82 -0.27 -174.66
CA ARG A 21 48.72 -0.13 -173.50
C ARG A 21 48.12 0.73 -172.41
N GLU A 22 47.45 1.83 -172.75
CA GLU A 22 46.71 2.66 -171.77
C GLU A 22 45.54 1.91 -171.15
N LEU A 23 44.82 1.08 -171.92
CA LEU A 23 43.75 0.22 -171.41
C LEU A 23 44.29 -0.89 -170.51
N ASP A 24 45.41 -1.53 -170.88
CA ASP A 24 46.08 -2.54 -170.07
C ASP A 24 46.63 -1.94 -168.79
N GLN A 25 47.20 -0.74 -168.87
CA GLN A 25 47.67 0.00 -167.70
C GLN A 25 46.49 0.37 -166.78
N ALA A 26 45.41 0.97 -167.31
CA ALA A 26 44.22 1.29 -166.55
C ALA A 26 43.51 0.04 -165.98
N SER A 27 43.53 -1.08 -166.72
CA SER A 27 43.02 -2.38 -166.28
C SER A 27 43.88 -2.93 -165.13
N SER A 28 45.21 -2.86 -165.25
CA SER A 28 46.14 -3.30 -164.20
C SER A 28 46.03 -2.43 -162.94
N GLU A 29 45.90 -1.12 -163.08
CA GLU A 29 45.69 -0.17 -161.97
C GLU A 29 44.32 -0.39 -161.31
N LYS A 30 43.29 -0.69 -162.10
CA LYS A 30 41.96 -1.07 -161.58
C LYS A 30 41.99 -2.40 -160.83
N ILE A 31 42.71 -3.40 -161.35
CA ILE A 31 42.89 -4.71 -160.69
C ILE A 31 43.68 -4.53 -159.40
N GLN A 32 44.78 -3.76 -159.42
CA GLN A 32 45.56 -3.45 -158.23
C GLN A 32 44.72 -2.70 -157.19
N SER A 33 43.94 -1.69 -157.60
CA SER A 33 43.04 -0.96 -156.71
C SER A 33 41.95 -1.86 -156.11
N ALA A 34 41.40 -2.81 -156.89
CA ALA A 34 40.46 -3.80 -156.38
C ALA A 34 41.12 -4.80 -155.43
N GLN A 35 42.35 -5.23 -155.69
CA GLN A 35 43.13 -6.09 -154.79
C GLN A 35 43.44 -5.38 -153.47
N TYR A 36 43.92 -4.13 -153.52
CA TYR A 36 44.10 -3.31 -152.32
C TYR A 36 42.77 -3.06 -151.60
N GLY A 37 41.68 -2.83 -152.33
CA GLY A 37 40.35 -2.68 -151.77
C GLY A 37 39.85 -3.94 -151.06
N LEU A 38 40.17 -5.13 -151.58
CA LEU A 38 39.79 -6.40 -150.98
C LEU A 38 40.59 -6.67 -149.69
N VAL A 39 41.91 -6.44 -149.71
CA VAL A 39 42.74 -6.53 -148.50
C VAL A 39 42.27 -5.54 -147.43
N LEU A 40 41.94 -4.30 -147.82
CA LEU A 40 41.40 -3.30 -146.88
C LEU A 40 40.03 -3.71 -146.31
N LEU A 41 39.19 -4.41 -147.08
CA LEU A 41 37.92 -4.93 -146.60
C LEU A 41 38.11 -6.09 -145.63
N GLU A 42 39.05 -7.00 -145.89
CA GLU A 42 39.41 -8.09 -144.97
C GLU A 42 40.04 -7.55 -143.67
N GLU A 43 40.94 -6.57 -143.77
CA GLU A 43 41.51 -5.86 -142.60
C GLU A 43 40.41 -5.13 -141.82
N LYS A 44 39.45 -4.50 -142.51
CA LYS A 44 38.30 -3.87 -141.85
C LYS A 44 37.41 -4.90 -141.16
N GLU A 45 37.13 -6.04 -141.79
CA GLU A 45 36.31 -7.10 -141.21
C GLU A 45 36.97 -7.70 -139.95
N THR A 46 38.26 -8.00 -140.03
CA THR A 46 39.04 -8.49 -138.88
C THR A 46 39.12 -7.47 -137.75
N LEU A 47 39.27 -6.17 -138.06
CA LEU A 47 39.22 -5.10 -137.06
C LEU A 47 37.83 -4.94 -136.44
N LEU A 48 36.76 -5.10 -137.21
CA LEU A 48 35.38 -5.07 -136.69
C LEU A 48 35.13 -6.23 -135.74
N GLN A 49 35.49 -7.46 -136.13
CA GLN A 49 35.38 -8.63 -135.26
C GLN A 49 36.18 -8.43 -133.96
N ARG A 50 37.41 -7.89 -134.07
CA ARG A 50 38.22 -7.60 -132.89
C ARG A 50 37.61 -6.53 -132.00
N ASN A 51 36.95 -5.53 -132.57
CA ASN A 51 36.27 -4.49 -131.82
C ASN A 51 35.03 -5.06 -131.11
N GLU A 52 34.22 -5.86 -131.80
CA GLU A 52 33.06 -6.56 -131.21
C GLU A 52 33.49 -7.49 -130.05
N GLU A 53 34.58 -8.24 -130.21
CA GLU A 53 35.16 -9.05 -129.13
C GLU A 53 35.60 -8.19 -127.93
N LEU A 54 36.24 -7.06 -128.19
CA LEU A 54 36.69 -6.14 -127.14
C LEU A 54 35.51 -5.48 -126.42
N GLU A 55 34.44 -5.12 -127.15
CA GLU A 55 33.20 -4.60 -126.58
C GLU A 55 32.51 -5.65 -125.70
N LEU A 56 32.43 -6.90 -126.14
CA LEU A 56 31.90 -8.00 -125.33
C LEU A 56 32.72 -8.24 -124.07
N LEU A 57 34.06 -8.25 -124.17
CA LEU A 57 34.95 -8.39 -123.01
C LEU A 57 34.82 -7.19 -122.06
N TYR A 58 34.66 -5.99 -122.60
CA TYR A 58 34.46 -4.77 -121.80
C TYR A 58 33.13 -4.82 -121.05
N GLU A 59 32.02 -5.15 -121.71
CA GLU A 59 30.71 -5.26 -121.07
C GLU A 59 30.69 -6.38 -120.01
N ASN A 60 31.34 -7.52 -120.27
CA ASN A 60 31.47 -8.59 -119.28
C ASN A 60 32.29 -8.13 -118.06
N ALA A 61 33.45 -7.51 -118.26
CA ALA A 61 34.29 -7.01 -117.18
C ALA A 61 33.59 -5.90 -116.37
N ARG A 62 32.82 -5.04 -117.05
CA ARG A 62 31.99 -4.02 -116.41
C ARG A 62 30.90 -4.67 -115.54
N HIS A 63 30.21 -5.68 -116.05
CA HIS A 63 29.19 -6.39 -115.29
C HIS A 63 29.76 -7.12 -114.06
N GLU A 64 30.90 -7.80 -114.21
CA GLU A 64 31.62 -8.41 -113.09
C GLU A 64 32.07 -7.38 -112.05
N LEU A 65 32.52 -6.21 -112.49
CA LEU A 65 32.86 -5.10 -111.61
C LEU A 65 31.64 -4.60 -110.83
N GLU A 66 30.49 -4.45 -111.48
CA GLU A 66 29.23 -4.04 -110.84
C GLU A 66 28.80 -5.08 -109.78
N ILE A 67 28.82 -6.38 -110.10
CA ILE A 67 28.49 -7.46 -109.16
C ILE A 67 29.42 -7.45 -107.95
N THR A 68 30.73 -7.32 -108.18
CA THR A 68 31.71 -7.34 -107.09
C THR A 68 31.61 -6.10 -106.20
N GLN A 69 31.31 -4.93 -106.78
CA GLN A 69 31.01 -3.70 -106.03
C GLN A 69 29.75 -3.86 -105.18
N GLU A 70 28.68 -4.44 -105.73
CA GLU A 70 27.46 -4.72 -104.96
C GLU A 70 27.70 -5.71 -103.83
N ALA A 71 28.44 -6.80 -104.09
CA ALA A 71 28.78 -7.79 -103.08
C ALA A 71 29.63 -7.19 -101.96
N LEU A 72 30.60 -6.34 -102.29
CA LEU A 72 31.41 -5.61 -101.32
C LEU A 72 30.56 -4.64 -100.49
N ALA A 73 29.65 -3.89 -101.13
CA ALA A 73 28.74 -2.98 -100.43
C ALA A 73 27.84 -3.74 -99.46
N LYS A 74 27.25 -4.86 -99.89
CA LYS A 74 26.44 -5.76 -99.04
C LYS A 74 27.27 -6.32 -97.88
N PHE A 75 28.49 -6.79 -98.14
CA PHE A 75 29.37 -7.29 -97.09
C PHE A 75 29.70 -6.20 -96.06
N GLN A 76 30.05 -4.99 -96.51
CA GLN A 76 30.36 -3.87 -95.62
C GLN A 76 29.15 -3.44 -94.78
N THR A 77 27.94 -3.42 -95.35
CA THR A 77 26.73 -3.07 -94.58
C THR A 77 26.37 -4.17 -93.59
N THR A 78 26.36 -5.44 -94.00
CA THR A 78 26.11 -6.57 -93.10
C THR A 78 27.13 -6.62 -91.97
N HIS A 79 28.42 -6.50 -92.28
CA HIS A 79 29.47 -6.49 -91.26
C HIS A 79 29.27 -5.34 -90.26
N LYS A 80 28.99 -4.12 -90.74
CA LYS A 80 28.70 -2.97 -89.86
C LYS A 80 27.49 -3.21 -88.95
N VAL A 81 26.41 -3.77 -89.48
CA VAL A 81 25.20 -4.07 -88.70
C VAL A 81 25.47 -5.16 -87.67
N THR A 82 26.14 -6.25 -88.04
CA THR A 82 26.50 -7.33 -87.10
C THR A 82 27.42 -6.82 -86.00
N THR A 83 28.44 -6.02 -86.31
CA THR A 83 29.32 -5.46 -85.27
C THR A 83 28.56 -4.52 -84.34
N LYS A 84 27.66 -3.67 -84.88
CA LYS A 84 26.84 -2.79 -84.06
C LYS A 84 25.89 -3.58 -83.15
N SER A 85 25.19 -4.57 -83.70
CA SER A 85 24.31 -5.45 -82.93
C SER A 85 25.06 -6.22 -81.84
N GLY A 86 26.31 -6.65 -82.10
CA GLY A 86 27.15 -7.29 -81.09
C GLY A 86 27.51 -6.33 -79.95
N ILE A 87 27.92 -5.10 -80.27
CA ILE A 87 28.21 -4.06 -79.28
C ILE A 87 26.96 -3.70 -78.47
N GLU A 88 25.81 -3.48 -79.11
CA GLU A 88 24.54 -3.17 -78.44
C GLU A 88 24.12 -4.29 -77.49
N GLN A 89 24.33 -5.55 -77.86
CA GLN A 89 24.03 -6.68 -76.99
C GLN A 89 24.99 -6.76 -75.79
N GLU A 90 26.29 -6.53 -75.99
CA GLU A 90 27.27 -6.45 -74.89
C GLU A 90 26.96 -5.29 -73.94
N GLU A 91 26.62 -4.11 -74.46
CA GLU A 91 26.19 -2.95 -73.67
C GLU A 91 24.89 -3.25 -72.89
N SER A 92 23.93 -3.95 -73.49
CA SER A 92 22.70 -4.37 -72.80
C SER A 92 23.00 -5.34 -71.65
N LEU A 93 23.92 -6.28 -71.83
CA LEU A 93 24.31 -7.21 -70.76
C LEU A 93 25.08 -6.51 -69.65
N LEU A 94 25.97 -5.57 -69.99
CA LEU A 94 26.69 -4.76 -69.01
C LEU A 94 25.75 -3.89 -68.18
N THR A 95 24.78 -3.25 -68.82
CA THR A 95 23.78 -2.42 -68.13
C THR A 95 22.87 -3.26 -67.23
N GLU A 96 22.44 -4.45 -67.67
CA GLU A 96 21.68 -5.38 -66.81
C GLU A 96 22.52 -5.85 -65.61
N SER A 97 23.80 -6.18 -65.83
CA SER A 97 24.72 -6.59 -64.76
C SER A 97 24.92 -5.46 -63.73
N ALA A 98 25.15 -4.23 -64.20
CA ALA A 98 25.32 -3.07 -63.32
C ALA A 98 24.03 -2.77 -62.54
N ALA A 99 22.86 -2.90 -63.17
CA ALA A 99 21.57 -2.72 -62.49
C ALA A 99 21.34 -3.80 -61.41
N ARG A 100 21.67 -5.07 -61.71
CA ARG A 100 21.58 -6.18 -60.75
C ARG A 100 22.53 -5.98 -59.58
N GLU A 101 23.77 -5.58 -59.83
CA GLU A 101 24.76 -5.27 -58.78
C GLU A 101 24.28 -4.12 -57.89
N THR A 102 23.76 -3.05 -58.48
CA THR A 102 23.21 -1.91 -57.73
C THR A 102 22.04 -2.33 -56.84
N SER A 103 21.13 -3.18 -57.37
CA SER A 103 20.00 -3.70 -56.59
C SER A 103 20.48 -4.58 -55.43
N LEU A 104 21.42 -5.50 -55.66
CA LEU A 104 21.97 -6.35 -54.61
C LEU A 104 22.68 -5.53 -53.54
N ASN A 105 23.47 -4.53 -53.93
CA ASN A 105 24.14 -3.63 -52.99
C ASN A 105 23.15 -2.83 -52.14
N SER A 106 22.02 -2.37 -52.73
CA SER A 106 20.94 -1.74 -51.96
C SER A 106 20.38 -2.71 -50.91
N THR A 107 20.07 -3.95 -51.31
CA THR A 107 19.52 -4.94 -50.36
C THR A 107 20.50 -5.30 -49.25
N ILE A 108 21.79 -5.36 -49.54
CA ILE A 108 22.84 -5.59 -48.52
C ILE A 108 22.84 -4.44 -47.53
N TYR A 109 22.81 -3.19 -48.02
CA TYR A 109 22.79 -2.01 -47.16
C TYR A 109 21.55 -1.96 -46.26
N ASP A 110 20.38 -2.29 -46.81
CA ASP A 110 19.13 -2.35 -46.05
C ASP A 110 19.21 -3.43 -44.95
N LEU A 111 19.69 -4.63 -45.28
CA LEU A 111 19.86 -5.71 -44.30
C LEU A 111 20.91 -5.39 -43.21
N GLU A 112 21.99 -4.70 -43.56
CA GLU A 112 23.00 -4.24 -42.59
C GLU A 112 22.42 -3.20 -41.62
N ASN A 113 21.59 -2.27 -42.13
CA ASN A 113 20.89 -1.31 -41.29
C ASN A 113 19.87 -1.98 -40.37
N ASP A 114 19.07 -2.90 -40.90
CA ASP A 114 18.10 -3.67 -40.12
C ASP A 114 18.82 -4.48 -39.02
N GLN A 115 19.96 -5.11 -39.35
CA GLN A 115 20.77 -5.81 -38.35
C GLN A 115 21.26 -4.88 -37.24
N LYS A 116 21.67 -3.65 -37.59
CA LYS A 116 22.12 -2.66 -36.61
C LYS A 116 20.96 -2.19 -35.73
N LEU A 117 19.78 -1.94 -36.30
CA LEU A 117 18.58 -1.54 -35.57
C LEU A 117 18.13 -2.65 -34.61
N LEU A 118 18.04 -3.89 -35.08
CA LEU A 118 17.67 -5.04 -34.25
C LEU A 118 18.65 -5.27 -33.09
N ARG A 119 19.95 -5.02 -33.30
CA ARG A 119 20.94 -5.08 -32.20
C ARG A 119 20.69 -4.02 -31.13
N GLN A 120 20.34 -2.79 -31.54
CA GLN A 120 20.03 -1.71 -30.59
C GLN A 120 18.72 -1.98 -29.84
N GLU A 121 17.70 -2.52 -30.51
CA GLU A 121 16.44 -2.93 -29.89
C GLU A 121 16.64 -4.07 -28.90
N LEU A 122 17.48 -5.05 -29.24
CA LEU A 122 17.85 -6.14 -28.33
C LEU A 122 18.54 -5.62 -27.06
N GLU A 123 19.49 -4.69 -27.20
CA GLU A 123 20.17 -4.07 -26.06
C GLU A 123 19.17 -3.31 -25.16
N ARG A 124 18.26 -2.52 -25.76
CA ARG A 124 17.19 -1.84 -25.02
C ARG A 124 16.29 -2.82 -24.25
N ALA A 125 15.90 -3.92 -24.89
CA ALA A 125 15.07 -4.95 -24.26
C ALA A 125 15.81 -5.68 -23.13
N ILE A 126 17.13 -5.88 -23.26
CA ILE A 126 17.96 -6.44 -22.18
C ILE A 126 18.01 -5.48 -20.99
N ASP A 127 18.25 -4.19 -21.22
CA ASP A 127 18.28 -3.18 -20.17
C ASP A 127 16.93 -3.04 -19.45
N GLU A 128 15.83 -3.09 -20.21
CA GLU A 128 14.47 -3.07 -19.65
C GLU A 128 14.20 -4.32 -18.81
N ARG A 129 14.56 -5.51 -19.31
CA ARG A 129 14.48 -6.74 -18.54
C ARG A 129 15.29 -6.66 -17.24
N GLU A 130 16.49 -6.09 -17.28
CA GLU A 130 17.33 -5.93 -16.08
C GLU A 130 16.71 -4.97 -15.06
N ARG A 131 16.13 -3.86 -15.50
CA ARG A 131 15.34 -2.96 -14.63
C ARG A 131 14.16 -3.69 -13.99
N MET A 132 13.35 -4.40 -14.79
CA MET A 132 12.22 -5.16 -14.27
C MET A 132 12.63 -6.26 -13.26
N ILE A 133 13.79 -6.90 -13.46
CA ILE A 133 14.35 -7.86 -12.50
C ILE A 133 14.74 -7.16 -11.20
N GLN A 134 15.34 -5.97 -11.27
CA GLN A 134 15.68 -5.18 -10.09
C GLN A 134 14.42 -4.79 -9.31
N ASP A 135 13.42 -4.23 -9.97
CA ASP A 135 12.16 -3.79 -9.35
C ASP A 135 11.44 -4.98 -8.69
N ASN A 136 11.41 -6.14 -9.36
CA ASN A 136 10.85 -7.36 -8.77
C ASN A 136 11.60 -7.80 -7.51
N ASN A 137 12.94 -7.68 -7.48
CA ASN A 137 13.71 -7.99 -6.28
C ASN A 137 13.44 -7.01 -5.14
N GLU A 138 13.20 -5.73 -5.44
CA GLU A 138 12.81 -4.71 -4.45
C GLU A 138 11.40 -5.01 -3.90
N LEU A 139 10.44 -5.31 -4.77
CA LEU A 139 9.09 -5.74 -4.36
C LEU A 139 9.10 -7.00 -3.50
N ILE A 140 9.97 -7.98 -3.81
CA ILE A 140 10.13 -9.18 -2.98
C ILE A 140 10.64 -8.81 -1.58
N LYS A 141 11.58 -7.87 -1.46
CA LYS A 141 12.08 -7.40 -0.15
C LYS A 141 10.98 -6.71 0.64
N GLU A 142 10.28 -5.75 0.04
CA GLU A 142 9.16 -5.05 0.69
C GLU A 142 8.06 -6.03 1.13
N LYS A 143 7.75 -7.02 0.29
CA LYS A 143 6.83 -8.11 0.65
C LYS A 143 7.32 -8.89 1.87
N THR A 144 8.61 -9.24 1.95
CA THR A 144 9.14 -9.96 3.10
C THR A 144 9.11 -9.13 4.39
N GLU A 145 9.38 -7.84 4.30
CA GLU A 145 9.35 -6.91 5.44
C GLU A 145 7.92 -6.74 5.96
N THR A 146 6.96 -6.46 5.06
CA THR A 146 5.54 -6.37 5.42
C THR A 146 4.98 -7.69 5.98
N GLU A 147 5.44 -8.85 5.48
CA GLU A 147 5.09 -10.14 6.06
C GLU A 147 5.62 -10.35 7.48
N LEU A 148 6.83 -9.84 7.78
CA LEU A 148 7.41 -9.86 9.13
C LEU A 148 6.65 -8.94 10.08
N GLU A 149 6.35 -7.71 9.67
CA GLU A 149 5.53 -6.76 10.43
C GLU A 149 4.15 -7.34 10.74
N ARG A 150 3.49 -7.94 9.73
CA ARG A 150 2.20 -8.60 9.92
C ARG A 150 2.27 -9.75 10.94
N LYS A 151 3.35 -10.54 10.94
CA LYS A 151 3.55 -11.60 11.94
C LYS A 151 3.77 -11.01 13.33
N HIS A 152 4.53 -9.93 13.44
CA HIS A 152 4.77 -9.23 14.69
C HIS A 152 3.48 -8.67 15.28
N LEU A 153 2.71 -7.89 14.51
CA LEU A 153 1.42 -7.34 14.93
C LEU A 153 0.41 -8.42 15.33
N ARG A 154 0.42 -9.58 14.66
CA ARG A 154 -0.42 -10.74 15.06
C ARG A 154 0.00 -11.30 16.42
N SER A 155 1.29 -11.31 16.74
CA SER A 155 1.79 -11.73 18.04
C SER A 155 1.36 -10.75 19.13
N GLU A 156 1.57 -9.44 18.91
CA GLU A 156 1.17 -8.39 19.85
C GLU A 156 -0.34 -8.42 20.12
N LEU A 157 -1.17 -8.59 19.08
CA LEU A 157 -2.62 -8.70 19.23
C LEU A 157 -3.00 -9.92 20.08
N LYS A 158 -2.28 -11.04 19.96
CA LYS A 158 -2.51 -12.23 20.78
C LYS A 158 -2.15 -11.96 22.25
N ASP A 159 -1.04 -11.28 22.50
CA ASP A 159 -0.59 -10.92 23.85
C ASP A 159 -1.55 -9.92 24.52
N LEU A 160 -2.03 -8.92 23.76
CA LEU A 160 -3.04 -7.98 24.22
C LEU A 160 -4.35 -8.68 24.58
N LYS A 161 -4.83 -9.61 23.74
CA LYS A 161 -6.03 -10.42 24.05
C LYS A 161 -5.87 -11.26 25.32
N PHE A 162 -4.69 -11.85 25.51
CA PHE A 162 -4.39 -12.60 26.73
C PHE A 162 -4.41 -11.69 27.96
N ARG A 163 -3.79 -10.51 27.86
CA ARG A 163 -3.80 -9.50 28.93
C ARG A 163 -5.21 -9.00 29.23
N GLU A 164 -6.00 -8.70 28.21
CA GLU A 164 -7.40 -8.29 28.34
C GLU A 164 -8.22 -9.36 29.06
N THR A 165 -8.08 -10.62 28.65
CA THR A 165 -8.78 -11.75 29.31
C THR A 165 -8.42 -11.84 30.79
N ARG A 166 -7.14 -11.68 31.15
CA ARG A 166 -6.69 -11.66 32.56
C ARG A 166 -7.26 -10.47 33.32
N LEU A 167 -7.29 -9.28 32.74
CA LEU A 167 -7.88 -8.11 33.39
C LEU A 167 -9.39 -8.26 33.60
N LEU A 168 -10.10 -8.91 32.66
CA LEU A 168 -11.52 -9.20 32.82
C LEU A 168 -11.78 -10.20 33.95
N THR A 169 -10.92 -11.22 34.12
CA THR A 169 -11.04 -12.14 35.26
C THR A 169 -10.79 -11.41 36.58
N ASP A 170 -9.71 -10.63 36.66
CA ASP A 170 -9.38 -9.86 37.86
C ASP A 170 -10.51 -8.87 38.23
N TYR A 171 -11.16 -8.26 37.23
CA TYR A 171 -12.32 -7.39 37.43
C TYR A 171 -13.53 -8.15 37.99
N SER A 172 -13.83 -9.33 37.42
CA SER A 172 -14.92 -10.19 37.91
C SER A 172 -14.69 -10.59 39.37
N ASP A 173 -13.47 -10.96 39.74
CA ASP A 173 -13.12 -11.34 41.12
C ASP A 173 -13.33 -10.16 42.09
N LEU A 174 -12.90 -8.95 41.69
CA LEU A 174 -13.11 -7.74 42.49
C LEU A 174 -14.59 -7.35 42.61
N GLU A 175 -15.40 -7.57 41.56
CA GLU A 175 -16.85 -7.37 41.64
C GLU A 175 -17.50 -8.35 42.62
N GLU A 176 -17.09 -9.61 42.60
CA GLU A 176 -17.57 -10.62 43.56
C GLU A 176 -17.19 -10.24 45.00
N GLU A 177 -15.93 -9.86 45.25
CA GLU A 177 -15.49 -9.37 46.55
C GLU A 177 -16.32 -8.15 47.01
N ASN A 178 -16.57 -7.19 46.12
CA ASN A 178 -17.39 -6.02 46.44
C ASN A 178 -18.81 -6.41 46.83
N ILE A 179 -19.44 -7.31 46.07
CA ILE A 179 -20.77 -7.85 46.38
C ILE A 179 -20.76 -8.54 47.75
N THR A 180 -19.75 -9.33 48.07
CA THR A 180 -19.66 -9.99 49.39
C THR A 180 -19.51 -8.98 50.53
N LEU A 181 -18.69 -7.94 50.36
CA LEU A 181 -18.54 -6.86 51.34
C LEU A 181 -19.84 -6.09 51.53
N GLN A 182 -20.56 -5.75 50.45
CA GLN A 182 -21.87 -5.10 50.53
C GLN A 182 -22.89 -5.96 51.30
N LYS A 183 -22.89 -7.28 51.08
CA LYS A 183 -23.73 -8.23 51.84
C LYS A 183 -23.36 -8.23 53.33
N GLN A 184 -22.06 -8.28 53.66
CA GLN A 184 -21.60 -8.23 55.05
C GLN A 184 -21.99 -6.91 55.74
N VAL A 185 -21.81 -5.77 55.06
CA VAL A 185 -22.23 -4.46 55.58
C VAL A 185 -23.73 -4.41 55.82
N SER A 186 -24.53 -4.97 54.91
CA SER A 186 -26.00 -5.04 55.08
C SER A 186 -26.40 -5.92 56.26
N LEU A 187 -25.74 -7.06 56.44
CA LEU A 187 -25.95 -7.96 57.58
C LEU A 187 -25.60 -7.26 58.90
N LEU A 188 -24.44 -6.58 58.97
CA LEU A 188 -24.02 -5.82 60.15
C LEU A 188 -25.01 -4.70 60.48
N LYS A 189 -25.53 -3.98 59.48
CA LYS A 189 -26.57 -2.96 59.68
C LYS A 189 -27.84 -3.58 60.26
N SER A 190 -28.29 -4.74 59.78
CA SER A 190 -29.45 -5.45 60.35
C SER A 190 -29.20 -5.87 61.80
N SER A 191 -28.05 -6.50 62.07
CA SER A 191 -27.66 -6.92 63.42
C SER A 191 -27.53 -5.73 64.38
N GLN A 192 -27.05 -4.57 63.91
CA GLN A 192 -27.01 -3.34 64.70
C GLN A 192 -28.41 -2.86 65.11
N VAL A 193 -29.40 -2.95 64.21
CA VAL A 193 -30.79 -2.59 64.52
C VAL A 193 -31.38 -3.55 65.55
N GLU A 194 -31.13 -4.85 65.41
CA GLU A 194 -31.54 -5.87 66.40
C GLU A 194 -30.91 -5.63 67.76
N PHE A 195 -29.61 -5.30 67.80
CA PHE A 195 -28.89 -4.99 69.03
C PHE A 195 -29.47 -3.76 69.74
N GLU A 196 -29.72 -2.66 69.00
CA GLU A 196 -30.36 -1.49 69.59
C GLU A 196 -31.79 -1.81 70.08
N GLY A 197 -32.54 -2.62 69.33
CA GLY A 197 -33.85 -3.13 69.76
C GLY A 197 -33.79 -3.90 71.09
N ALA A 198 -32.86 -4.84 71.22
CA ALA A 198 -32.64 -5.59 72.46
C ALA A 198 -32.20 -4.67 73.61
N LYS A 199 -31.34 -3.68 73.33
CA LYS A 199 -30.91 -2.69 74.33
C LYS A 199 -32.05 -1.81 74.81
N HIS A 200 -33.02 -1.48 73.95
CA HIS A 200 -34.24 -0.78 74.35
C HIS A 200 -35.12 -1.68 75.23
N GLU A 201 -35.27 -2.95 74.87
CA GLU A 201 -36.03 -3.93 75.66
C GLU A 201 -35.42 -4.15 77.06
N ILE A 202 -34.09 -4.28 77.16
CA ILE A 202 -33.37 -4.40 78.44
C ILE A 202 -33.62 -3.17 79.32
N ARG A 203 -33.57 -1.97 78.74
CA ARG A 203 -33.85 -0.72 79.48
C ARG A 203 -35.28 -0.69 80.02
N ARG A 204 -36.27 -1.07 79.21
CA ARG A 204 -37.66 -1.17 79.66
C ARG A 204 -37.82 -2.17 80.82
N LEU A 205 -37.20 -3.35 80.69
CA LEU A 205 -37.22 -4.36 81.75
C LEU A 205 -36.49 -3.89 83.01
N GLN A 206 -35.43 -3.09 82.89
CA GLN A 206 -34.75 -2.48 84.04
C GLN A 206 -35.66 -1.48 84.76
N GLU A 207 -36.38 -0.63 84.03
CA GLU A 207 -37.38 0.28 84.59
C GLU A 207 -38.47 -0.51 85.34
N ASP A 208 -38.99 -1.59 84.77
CA ASP A 208 -39.96 -2.47 85.44
C ASP A 208 -39.38 -3.06 86.74
N VAL A 209 -38.11 -3.52 86.71
CA VAL A 209 -37.41 -4.05 87.90
C VAL A 209 -37.25 -2.97 88.98
N GLU A 210 -36.90 -1.74 88.62
CA GLU A 210 -36.80 -0.62 89.57
C GLU A 210 -38.14 -0.32 90.23
N VAL A 211 -39.24 -0.34 89.47
CA VAL A 211 -40.60 -0.20 90.01
C VAL A 211 -40.93 -1.33 90.98
N TYR A 212 -40.64 -2.59 90.63
CA TYR A 212 -40.83 -3.72 91.54
C TYR A 212 -39.96 -3.61 92.80
N GLN A 213 -38.72 -3.14 92.68
CA GLN A 213 -37.86 -2.90 93.85
C GLN A 213 -38.46 -1.85 94.78
N GLN A 214 -38.96 -0.74 94.25
CA GLN A 214 -39.65 0.29 95.04
C GLN A 214 -40.88 -0.29 95.76
N GLN A 215 -41.69 -1.09 95.06
CA GLN A 215 -42.84 -1.77 95.68
C GLN A 215 -42.42 -2.72 96.80
N VAL A 216 -41.35 -3.49 96.61
CA VAL A 216 -40.80 -4.39 97.65
C VAL A 216 -40.28 -3.59 98.85
N GLU A 217 -39.61 -2.46 98.64
CA GLU A 217 -39.16 -1.59 99.72
C GLU A 217 -40.33 -0.99 100.52
N GLU A 218 -41.38 -0.54 99.84
CA GLU A 218 -42.61 -0.04 100.48
C GLU A 218 -43.29 -1.13 101.30
N LEU A 219 -43.46 -2.33 100.74
CA LEU A 219 -43.99 -3.49 101.47
C LEU A 219 -43.10 -3.86 102.66
N THR A 220 -41.78 -3.75 102.54
CA THR A 220 -40.84 -4.00 103.63
C THR A 220 -40.98 -2.95 104.74
N LYS A 221 -41.15 -1.67 104.39
CA LYS A 221 -41.43 -0.59 105.35
C LYS A 221 -42.76 -0.82 106.08
N LEU A 222 -43.82 -1.17 105.34
CA LEU A 222 -45.12 -1.51 105.91
C LEU A 222 -45.04 -2.72 106.85
N LYS A 223 -44.29 -3.75 106.45
CA LYS A 223 -44.02 -4.93 107.29
C LYS A 223 -43.32 -4.54 108.59
N LYS A 224 -42.26 -3.72 108.54
CA LYS A 224 -41.57 -3.23 109.74
C LYS A 224 -42.49 -2.43 110.66
N ILE A 225 -43.38 -1.61 110.10
CA ILE A 225 -44.39 -0.88 110.89
C ILE A 225 -45.34 -1.86 111.57
N ALA A 226 -45.83 -2.87 110.86
CA ALA A 226 -46.72 -3.89 111.41
C ALA A 226 -46.02 -4.73 112.50
N GLU A 227 -44.77 -5.12 112.29
CA GLU A 227 -43.93 -5.81 113.28
C GLU A 227 -43.76 -4.96 114.53
N LYS A 228 -43.41 -3.68 114.39
CA LYS A 228 -43.26 -2.76 115.52
C LYS A 228 -44.58 -2.53 116.27
N GLN A 229 -45.69 -2.38 115.56
CA GLN A 229 -47.02 -2.28 116.19
C GLN A 229 -47.38 -3.55 116.96
N MET A 230 -46.99 -4.72 116.45
CA MET A 230 -47.17 -5.99 117.15
C MET A 230 -46.29 -6.06 118.40
N GLU A 231 -45.03 -5.64 118.32
CA GLU A 231 -44.11 -5.54 119.48
C GLU A 231 -44.67 -4.58 120.55
N GLU A 232 -45.08 -3.37 120.18
CA GLU A 232 -45.67 -2.38 121.09
C GLU A 232 -46.96 -2.93 121.76
N ALA A 233 -47.79 -3.67 121.02
CA ALA A 233 -48.97 -4.34 121.57
C ALA A 233 -48.61 -5.47 122.55
N LEU A 234 -47.57 -6.25 122.25
CA LEU A 234 -47.06 -7.30 123.13
C LEU A 234 -46.44 -6.72 124.41
N GLU A 235 -45.65 -5.65 124.30
CA GLU A 235 -45.08 -4.92 125.44
C GLU A 235 -46.17 -4.30 126.31
N SER A 236 -47.19 -3.67 125.71
CA SER A 236 -48.35 -3.14 126.43
C SER A 236 -49.09 -4.25 127.18
N LEU A 237 -49.31 -5.40 126.53
CA LEU A 237 -49.95 -6.56 127.16
C LEU A 237 -49.08 -7.17 128.28
N GLN A 238 -47.75 -7.15 128.13
CA GLN A 238 -46.83 -7.54 129.19
C GLN A 238 -46.89 -6.54 130.36
N ALA A 239 -46.90 -5.23 130.10
CA ALA A 239 -47.04 -4.20 131.13
C ALA A 239 -48.39 -4.32 131.86
N GLU A 240 -49.49 -4.60 131.16
CA GLU A 240 -50.78 -4.91 131.79
C GLU A 240 -50.73 -6.16 132.66
N ARG A 241 -50.05 -7.23 132.20
CA ARG A 241 -49.83 -8.44 133.00
C ARG A 241 -49.01 -8.14 134.25
N GLU A 242 -47.91 -7.40 134.13
CA GLU A 242 -47.05 -6.99 135.24
C GLU A 242 -47.79 -6.09 136.22
N ALA A 243 -48.56 -5.11 135.75
CA ALA A 243 -49.44 -4.29 136.58
C ALA A 243 -50.50 -5.13 137.30
N LYS A 244 -51.13 -6.09 136.61
CA LYS A 244 -52.08 -7.03 137.21
C LYS A 244 -51.40 -7.91 138.26
N TYR A 245 -50.19 -8.39 138.01
CA TYR A 245 -49.39 -9.13 139.00
C TYR A 245 -49.00 -8.26 140.19
N ALA A 246 -48.65 -6.99 139.98
CA ALA A 246 -48.33 -6.04 141.04
C ALA A 246 -49.56 -5.76 141.92
N MET A 247 -50.72 -5.49 141.32
CA MET A 247 -51.99 -5.32 142.04
C MET A 247 -52.39 -6.60 142.78
N LYS A 248 -52.18 -7.77 142.18
CA LYS A 248 -52.36 -9.06 142.86
C LYS A 248 -51.42 -9.19 144.06
N LYS A 249 -50.15 -8.79 143.92
CA LYS A 249 -49.16 -8.81 145.00
C LYS A 249 -49.50 -7.83 146.13
N GLU A 250 -50.02 -6.64 145.81
CA GLU A 250 -50.52 -5.69 146.80
C GLU A 250 -51.77 -6.20 147.50
N LEU A 251 -52.69 -6.85 146.78
CA LEU A 251 -53.85 -7.52 147.36
C LEU A 251 -53.42 -8.67 148.27
N ASP A 252 -52.50 -9.53 147.83
CA ASP A 252 -51.91 -10.59 148.63
C ASP A 252 -51.18 -10.00 149.86
N HIS A 253 -50.51 -8.85 149.72
CA HIS A 253 -49.88 -8.13 150.83
C HIS A 253 -50.90 -7.54 151.81
N ARG A 254 -52.04 -7.02 151.32
CA ARG A 254 -53.15 -6.53 152.15
C ARG A 254 -53.83 -7.66 152.90
N ILE A 255 -54.09 -8.78 152.23
CA ILE A 255 -54.56 -10.03 152.82
C ILE A 255 -53.56 -10.52 153.86
N ASN A 256 -52.25 -10.50 153.59
CA ASN A 256 -51.20 -10.81 154.56
C ASN A 256 -51.13 -9.80 155.73
N SER A 257 -51.41 -8.52 155.50
CA SER A 257 -51.37 -7.48 156.53
C SER A 257 -52.59 -7.50 157.47
N GLU A 258 -53.77 -7.94 156.98
CA GLU A 258 -54.95 -8.17 157.80
C GLU A 258 -54.95 -9.55 158.48
N SER A 259 -54.22 -10.53 157.95
CA SER A 259 -54.04 -11.84 158.59
C SER A 259 -52.91 -11.88 159.64
N MET A 260 -52.07 -10.84 159.73
CA MET A 260 -51.01 -10.66 160.75
C MET A 260 -51.50 -10.10 162.10
N TYR A 261 -52.77 -10.35 162.45
CA TYR A 261 -53.25 -10.32 163.85
C TYR A 261 -53.92 -11.62 164.31
N ASN A 262 -54.02 -12.64 163.45
CA ASN A 262 -54.53 -13.96 163.84
C ASN A 262 -53.57 -15.05 163.38
N LEU A 263 -52.64 -15.34 164.29
CA LEU A 263 -52.04 -16.64 164.58
C LEU A 263 -51.83 -17.62 163.40
N SER A 264 -50.56 -18.00 163.30
CA SER A 264 -50.16 -19.40 163.25
C SER A 264 -50.15 -20.08 161.89
N ASN A 265 -49.03 -20.78 161.67
CA ASN A 265 -48.85 -21.91 160.76
C ASN A 265 -48.67 -21.55 159.28
N LEU A 266 -47.43 -21.61 158.80
CA LEU A 266 -46.90 -22.88 158.27
C LEU A 266 -45.61 -22.58 157.50
N ALA A 267 -44.50 -23.03 158.08
CA ALA A 267 -43.28 -23.23 157.32
C ALA A 267 -43.47 -24.45 156.39
N PHE A 268 -42.64 -24.47 155.34
CA PHE A 268 -42.33 -25.62 154.49
C PHE A 268 -43.27 -25.93 153.31
N SER A 269 -42.75 -25.62 152.13
CA SER A 269 -42.20 -26.61 151.18
C SER A 269 -42.88 -26.76 149.83
N ILE A 270 -42.02 -27.15 148.88
CA ILE A 270 -42.29 -27.95 147.67
C ILE A 270 -42.70 -27.12 146.43
N ARG A 271 -41.82 -26.91 145.44
CA ARG A 271 -40.99 -27.81 144.60
C ARG A 271 -41.80 -28.41 143.43
N GLY A 272 -41.33 -28.17 142.22
CA GLY A 272 -41.68 -28.92 141.00
C GLY A 272 -41.22 -28.13 139.77
N ILE A 273 -40.12 -28.45 139.07
CA ILE A 273 -39.90 -29.62 138.17
C ILE A 273 -40.76 -29.41 136.90
N THR A 274 -40.26 -29.40 135.66
CA THR A 274 -39.41 -30.38 134.94
C THR A 274 -39.01 -29.77 133.58
N ASP A 275 -37.84 -30.19 133.08
CA ASP A 275 -37.52 -30.77 131.75
C ASP A 275 -38.13 -30.13 130.48
N ASP A 276 -37.50 -30.08 129.32
CA ASP A 276 -36.54 -30.95 128.64
C ASP A 276 -36.18 -30.12 127.36
N THR A 277 -35.06 -30.13 126.66
CA THR A 277 -34.47 -31.22 125.86
C THR A 277 -33.37 -30.49 125.04
N THR A 278 -32.07 -30.76 125.21
CA THR A 278 -31.22 -31.67 124.41
C THR A 278 -30.64 -31.12 123.09
N ILE A 279 -29.29 -31.24 123.02
CA ILE A 279 -28.42 -31.51 121.85
C ILE A 279 -28.19 -30.31 120.91
N GLY A 280 -26.97 -29.89 120.53
CA GLY A 280 -25.65 -30.51 120.59
C GLY A 280 -25.02 -30.53 119.18
N SER A 281 -23.72 -30.21 119.09
CA SER A 281 -22.80 -30.46 117.95
C SER A 281 -23.09 -29.76 116.62
N ASP A 282 -22.18 -29.66 115.65
CA ASP A 282 -20.72 -29.62 115.50
C ASP A 282 -20.53 -29.50 113.97
N ASP A 283 -19.38 -28.97 113.56
CA ASP A 283 -18.73 -28.89 112.24
C ASP A 283 -19.36 -29.45 110.92
N ASP A 284 -18.92 -28.77 109.83
CA ASP A 284 -18.42 -29.31 108.54
C ASP A 284 -19.11 -28.98 107.19
N GLU A 285 -18.20 -28.59 106.26
CA GLU A 285 -18.11 -28.85 104.81
C GLU A 285 -18.62 -27.88 103.70
N LEU A 286 -17.64 -27.61 102.80
CA LEU A 286 -17.55 -26.97 101.46
C LEU A 286 -18.36 -27.74 100.36
N PRO A 287 -18.27 -27.46 99.03
CA PRO A 287 -17.84 -26.28 98.22
C PRO A 287 -18.87 -25.93 97.10
N VAL A 288 -18.58 -24.95 96.19
CA VAL A 288 -18.82 -25.01 94.71
C VAL A 288 -18.83 -23.63 94.01
N LEU A 289 -17.90 -23.50 93.05
CA LEU A 289 -17.85 -22.72 91.81
C LEU A 289 -18.17 -21.19 91.78
N LYS A 290 -17.11 -20.40 91.62
CA LYS A 290 -17.06 -19.27 90.66
C LYS A 290 -15.98 -19.55 89.62
N ARG A 291 -16.36 -19.47 88.33
CA ARG A 291 -15.49 -19.60 87.16
C ARG A 291 -15.11 -18.20 86.64
N ILE A 292 -13.80 -18.02 86.49
CA ILE A 292 -13.08 -17.44 85.35
C ILE A 292 -13.26 -15.93 85.11
N GLU A 293 -12.23 -15.19 85.50
CA GLU A 293 -11.73 -14.05 84.73
C GLU A 293 -10.18 -14.04 84.82
N ALA A 294 -9.55 -13.76 83.67
CA ALA A 294 -8.13 -13.51 83.44
C ALA A 294 -7.14 -14.68 83.55
N ASP A 295 -6.72 -15.20 82.38
CA ASP A 295 -5.39 -15.76 82.18
C ASP A 295 -4.75 -15.09 80.95
N LEU A 296 -3.73 -14.29 81.21
CA LEU A 296 -2.87 -13.61 80.23
C LEU A 296 -1.44 -13.98 80.60
N LYS A 297 -0.73 -14.54 79.61
CA LYS A 297 0.73 -14.81 79.54
C LYS A 297 1.24 -16.04 80.28
N SER A 298 1.50 -17.11 79.51
CA SER A 298 2.83 -17.40 78.96
C SER A 298 2.94 -18.91 78.65
N SER A 299 3.39 -19.25 77.45
CA SER A 299 4.32 -20.37 77.20
C SER A 299 4.66 -20.43 75.72
N ASP A 300 5.94 -20.28 75.44
CA ASP A 300 6.61 -20.74 74.23
C ASP A 300 6.28 -22.19 73.89
N LEU A 301 6.41 -22.56 72.61
CA LEU A 301 7.14 -23.76 72.18
C LEU A 301 7.40 -23.74 70.66
N ALA A 302 8.60 -24.23 70.33
CA ALA A 302 9.29 -24.11 69.07
C ALA A 302 8.89 -25.15 68.00
N SER A 303 9.30 -24.81 66.77
CA SER A 303 9.71 -25.67 65.66
C SER A 303 8.70 -26.64 65.03
N SER A 304 8.42 -26.41 63.75
CA SER A 304 8.63 -27.45 62.74
C SER A 304 9.47 -26.85 61.61
N ASP A 305 10.69 -27.38 61.49
CA ASP A 305 11.43 -27.44 60.24
C ASP A 305 10.53 -28.14 59.20
N GLY A 306 10.53 -27.60 57.99
CA GLY A 306 9.59 -27.96 56.96
C GLY A 306 9.79 -27.01 55.79
N LYS A 307 10.72 -27.37 54.91
CA LYS A 307 10.87 -26.82 53.56
C LYS A 307 9.51 -26.80 52.84
N GLN A 308 8.74 -25.75 53.01
CA GLN A 308 7.78 -25.30 52.01
C GLN A 308 8.45 -24.17 51.27
N VAL A 309 8.98 -24.52 50.09
CA VAL A 309 9.20 -23.56 49.02
C VAL A 309 7.82 -22.95 48.75
N ASP A 310 7.63 -21.74 49.24
CA ASP A 310 6.38 -21.01 49.06
C ASP A 310 6.31 -20.56 47.60
N LEU A 311 5.63 -21.38 46.79
CA LEU A 311 5.38 -21.15 45.37
C LEU A 311 4.67 -19.80 45.13
N PHE A 312 3.97 -19.26 46.14
CA PHE A 312 3.38 -17.93 46.08
C PHE A 312 4.45 -16.83 46.11
N SER A 313 5.44 -16.91 47.00
CA SER A 313 6.54 -15.93 47.03
C SER A 313 7.39 -15.94 45.75
N GLU A 314 7.58 -17.09 45.10
CA GLU A 314 8.44 -17.23 43.91
C GLU A 314 7.71 -16.85 42.60
N ILE A 315 6.41 -17.17 42.48
CA ILE A 315 5.57 -16.75 41.35
C ILE A 315 5.29 -15.25 41.41
N HIS A 316 4.94 -14.71 42.58
CA HIS A 316 4.69 -13.28 42.72
C HIS A 316 5.96 -12.44 42.54
N LEU A 317 7.14 -12.92 42.95
CA LEU A 317 8.39 -12.20 42.69
C LEU A 317 8.74 -12.16 41.19
N ASN A 318 8.46 -13.22 40.43
CA ASN A 318 8.70 -13.24 38.99
C ASN A 318 7.66 -12.41 38.21
N GLU A 319 6.39 -12.42 38.62
CA GLU A 319 5.38 -11.54 38.04
C GLU A 319 5.66 -10.07 38.36
N LEU A 320 6.09 -9.77 39.59
CA LEU A 320 6.44 -8.42 40.03
C LEU A 320 7.69 -7.90 39.30
N LYS A 321 8.73 -8.72 39.12
CA LYS A 321 9.89 -8.37 38.26
C LYS A 321 9.53 -8.18 36.79
N LYS A 322 8.56 -8.94 36.27
CA LYS A 322 8.08 -8.78 34.89
C LYS A 322 7.30 -7.47 34.72
N LEU A 323 6.48 -7.11 35.71
CA LEU A 323 5.78 -5.84 35.74
C LEU A 323 6.74 -4.65 35.93
N GLU A 324 7.76 -4.77 36.79
CA GLU A 324 8.83 -3.78 36.93
C GLU A 324 9.57 -3.57 35.61
N LYS A 325 9.95 -4.64 34.90
CA LYS A 325 10.63 -4.54 33.61
C LYS A 325 9.73 -3.92 32.51
N GLN A 326 8.43 -4.24 32.51
CA GLN A 326 7.47 -3.62 31.60
C GLN A 326 7.26 -2.14 31.93
N LEU A 327 7.26 -1.78 33.21
CA LEU A 327 7.16 -0.39 33.66
C LEU A 327 8.42 0.39 33.25
N GLU A 328 9.61 -0.16 33.46
CA GLU A 328 10.88 0.44 32.99
C GLU A 328 10.89 0.63 31.47
N GLN A 329 10.40 -0.35 30.70
CA GLN A 329 10.30 -0.24 29.25
C GLN A 329 9.35 0.89 28.84
N VAL A 330 8.14 0.95 29.42
CA VAL A 330 7.18 2.03 29.14
C VAL A 330 7.71 3.39 29.60
N GLU A 331 8.45 3.47 30.70
CA GLU A 331 9.11 4.69 31.15
C GLU A 331 10.21 5.13 30.17
N SER A 332 11.00 4.20 29.64
CA SER A 332 12.00 4.49 28.60
C SER A 332 11.39 4.96 27.28
N GLU A 333 10.29 4.33 26.83
CA GLU A 333 9.55 4.71 25.64
C GLU A 333 8.90 6.09 25.83
N LYS A 334 8.36 6.36 27.02
CA LYS A 334 7.84 7.68 27.38
C LYS A 334 8.94 8.75 27.33
N ILE A 335 10.14 8.46 27.85
CA ILE A 335 11.28 9.39 27.78
C ILE A 335 11.66 9.67 26.33
N LEU A 336 11.77 8.63 25.49
CA LEU A 336 12.06 8.75 24.05
C LEU A 336 11.00 9.58 23.32
N LEU A 337 9.71 9.28 23.51
CA LEU A 337 8.61 10.03 22.89
C LEU A 337 8.57 11.49 23.37
N THR A 338 8.85 11.73 24.65
CA THR A 338 8.94 13.08 25.21
C THR A 338 10.11 13.85 24.59
N GLN A 339 11.23 13.17 24.32
CA GLN A 339 12.38 13.74 23.63
C GLN A 339 12.07 14.07 22.16
N THR A 340 11.47 13.14 21.41
CA THR A 340 11.04 13.37 20.02
C THR A 340 10.03 14.52 19.92
N LEU A 341 9.08 14.60 20.87
CA LEU A 341 8.14 15.71 20.94
C LEU A 341 8.84 17.05 21.18
N ARG A 342 9.82 17.09 22.09
CA ARG A 342 10.62 18.29 22.36
C ARG A 342 11.47 18.68 21.14
N ASP A 343 12.04 17.72 20.45
CA ASP A 343 12.83 17.98 19.24
C ASP A 343 11.96 18.51 18.09
N SER A 344 10.76 17.94 17.90
CA SER A 344 9.77 18.46 16.95
C SER A 344 9.33 19.88 17.31
N GLN A 345 9.05 20.16 18.59
CA GLN A 345 8.71 21.50 19.06
C GLN A 345 9.84 22.51 18.79
N ASN A 346 11.09 22.13 19.08
CA ASN A 346 12.26 22.96 18.79
C ASN A 346 12.41 23.27 17.29
N VAL A 347 12.14 22.30 16.41
CA VAL A 347 12.17 22.52 14.96
C VAL A 347 11.06 23.47 14.53
N THR A 348 9.85 23.32 15.05
CA THR A 348 8.73 24.23 14.76
C THR A 348 9.01 25.65 15.24
N GLU A 349 9.60 25.83 16.43
CA GLU A 349 9.99 27.15 16.94
C GLU A 349 11.07 27.81 16.07
N ARG A 350 12.04 27.04 15.58
CA ARG A 350 13.07 27.55 14.65
C ARG A 350 12.46 27.99 13.32
N THR A 351 11.61 27.16 12.69
CA THR A 351 10.97 27.51 11.42
C THR A 351 10.01 28.70 11.57
N GLN A 352 9.32 28.81 12.71
CA GLN A 352 8.51 29.98 13.03
C GLN A 352 9.36 31.25 13.17
N GLY A 353 10.54 31.16 13.80
CA GLY A 353 11.49 32.27 13.91
C GLY A 353 12.08 32.71 12.55
N GLU A 354 12.40 31.76 11.69
CA GLU A 354 12.84 32.03 10.31
C GLU A 354 11.73 32.71 9.49
N PHE A 355 10.49 32.25 9.63
CA PHE A 355 9.33 32.86 8.98
C PHE A 355 9.07 34.30 9.46
N GLN A 356 9.16 34.56 10.77
CA GLN A 356 9.05 35.92 11.31
C GLN A 356 10.15 36.85 10.76
N THR A 357 11.36 36.33 10.59
CA THR A 357 12.48 37.08 10.01
C THR A 357 12.22 37.39 8.54
N LEU A 358 11.69 36.44 7.76
CA LEU A 358 11.29 36.68 6.37
C LEU A 358 10.15 37.70 6.28
N LEU A 359 9.14 37.60 7.14
CA LEU A 359 8.04 38.55 7.18
C LEU A 359 8.52 39.97 7.49
N ALA A 360 9.45 40.14 8.43
CA ALA A 360 10.06 41.43 8.73
C ALA A 360 10.80 42.03 7.52
N LYS A 361 11.54 41.20 6.77
CA LYS A 361 12.22 41.62 5.54
C LYS A 361 11.24 42.04 4.44
N VAL A 362 10.12 41.31 4.29
CA VAL A 362 9.06 41.68 3.32
C VAL A 362 8.40 43.00 3.68
N ILE A 363 8.14 43.24 4.98
CA ILE A 363 7.59 44.51 5.46
C ILE A 363 8.57 45.67 5.20
N GLN A 364 9.88 45.45 5.38
CA GLN A 364 10.91 46.45 5.06
C GLN A 364 10.92 46.77 3.56
N LEU A 365 10.88 45.76 2.69
CA LEU A 365 10.80 45.94 1.24
C LEU A 365 9.53 46.68 0.81
N HIS A 366 8.40 46.42 1.47
CA HIS A 366 7.17 47.16 1.28
C HIS A 366 7.33 48.64 1.64
N SER A 367 7.97 48.95 2.77
CA SER A 367 8.24 50.35 3.18
C SER A 367 9.15 51.10 2.21
N HIS A 368 10.12 50.41 1.60
CA HIS A 368 10.94 50.97 0.53
C HIS A 368 10.15 51.19 -0.76
N THR A 369 9.19 50.31 -1.08
CA THR A 369 8.29 50.52 -2.23
C THR A 369 7.39 51.73 -2.00
N ASP A 370 6.92 51.94 -0.77
CA ASP A 370 6.14 53.11 -0.39
C ASP A 370 6.96 54.41 -0.43
N SER A 371 8.25 54.37 -0.08
CA SER A 371 9.13 55.54 -0.24
C SER A 371 9.32 55.91 -1.71
N PHE A 372 9.44 54.92 -2.60
CA PHE A 372 9.44 55.15 -4.04
C PHE A 372 8.13 55.76 -4.56
N ASP A 373 6.98 55.21 -4.15
CA ASP A 373 5.68 55.75 -4.54
C ASP A 373 5.50 57.19 -4.02
N HIS A 374 6.00 57.47 -2.82
CA HIS A 374 6.01 58.83 -2.27
C HIS A 374 6.87 59.79 -3.09
N ILE A 375 8.10 59.38 -3.46
CA ILE A 375 9.00 60.16 -4.31
C ILE A 375 8.38 60.41 -5.69
N GLN A 376 7.77 59.38 -6.28
CA GLN A 376 7.08 59.46 -7.57
C GLN A 376 5.88 60.41 -7.50
N ASN A 377 5.05 60.31 -6.47
CA ASN A 377 3.90 61.19 -6.26
C ASN A 377 4.31 62.64 -6.00
N GLN A 378 5.42 62.87 -5.30
CA GLN A 378 5.99 64.22 -5.14
C GLN A 378 6.51 64.78 -6.47
N MET A 379 7.13 63.96 -7.32
CA MET A 379 7.56 64.35 -8.67
C MET A 379 6.35 64.72 -9.54
N ILE A 380 5.27 63.93 -9.49
CA ILE A 380 4.03 64.19 -10.24
C ILE A 380 3.37 65.50 -9.76
N LYS A 381 3.24 65.70 -8.44
CA LYS A 381 2.66 66.93 -7.84
C LYS A 381 3.46 68.18 -8.19
N LYS A 382 4.80 68.15 -8.12
CA LYS A 382 5.64 69.30 -8.48
C LYS A 382 5.65 69.62 -9.97
N LYS A 383 5.53 68.61 -10.84
CA LYS A 383 5.39 68.79 -12.30
C LYS A 383 4.08 69.49 -12.68
N ALA A 384 3.05 69.35 -11.84
CA ALA A 384 1.78 70.05 -12.01
C ALA A 384 1.82 71.53 -11.55
N GLU A 385 2.75 71.91 -10.66
CA GLU A 385 2.71 73.22 -10.00
C GLU A 385 3.61 74.31 -10.62
N LYS A 386 4.65 74.02 -11.42
CA LYS A 386 5.51 75.08 -12.01
C LYS A 386 6.09 74.73 -13.37
N GLY A 387 5.80 75.59 -14.36
CA GLY A 387 6.65 75.79 -15.53
C GLY A 387 7.60 76.96 -15.28
N LYS A 388 8.86 76.70 -14.91
CA LYS A 388 10.01 77.62 -15.09
C LYS A 388 11.33 76.90 -14.79
N GLN A 389 12.13 76.77 -15.85
CA GLN A 389 13.46 76.18 -15.88
C GLN A 389 14.46 76.93 -14.99
N PHE A 390 15.43 76.17 -14.44
CA PHE A 390 16.77 76.57 -13.93
C PHE A 390 17.11 76.34 -12.43
N SER A 391 16.30 75.63 -11.66
CA SER A 391 16.76 74.93 -10.43
C SER A 391 16.40 73.44 -10.39
N GLU A 392 15.70 72.99 -11.43
CA GLU A 392 15.23 71.62 -11.62
C GLU A 392 16.38 70.63 -11.75
N THR A 393 17.48 70.98 -12.41
CA THR A 393 18.56 70.01 -12.70
C THR A 393 19.25 69.48 -11.44
N LYS A 394 19.58 70.35 -10.47
CA LYS A 394 20.19 69.91 -9.20
C LYS A 394 19.22 69.13 -8.33
N GLN A 395 17.94 69.50 -8.33
CA GLN A 395 16.91 68.79 -7.59
C GLN A 395 16.64 67.42 -8.22
N LEU A 396 16.41 67.34 -9.53
CA LEU A 396 16.28 66.08 -10.26
C LEU A 396 17.49 65.17 -10.06
N GLN A 397 18.71 65.74 -10.02
CA GLN A 397 19.91 64.97 -9.73
C GLN A 397 19.92 64.43 -8.30
N GLN A 398 19.43 65.19 -7.32
CA GLN A 398 19.28 64.73 -5.94
C GLN A 398 18.20 63.64 -5.80
N TRP A 399 17.07 63.76 -6.52
CA TRP A 399 16.03 62.74 -6.57
C TRP A 399 16.51 61.46 -7.24
N PHE A 400 17.23 61.58 -8.36
CA PHE A 400 17.84 60.44 -9.03
C PHE A 400 18.85 59.73 -8.12
N LEU A 401 19.63 60.48 -7.33
CA LEU A 401 20.57 59.90 -6.37
C LEU A 401 19.85 59.14 -5.24
N LEU A 402 18.77 59.71 -4.69
CA LEU A 402 17.96 59.05 -3.65
C LEU A 402 17.27 57.79 -4.19
N ALA A 403 16.65 57.88 -5.37
CA ALA A 403 16.03 56.75 -6.03
C ALA A 403 17.06 55.66 -6.37
N SER A 404 18.25 56.04 -6.85
CA SER A 404 19.33 55.09 -7.13
C SER A 404 19.82 54.39 -5.86
N ARG A 405 19.89 55.11 -4.72
CA ARG A 405 20.27 54.54 -3.43
C ARG A 405 19.22 53.57 -2.91
N GLU A 406 17.94 53.92 -2.99
CA GLU A 406 16.85 53.02 -2.59
C GLU A 406 16.75 51.79 -3.53
N ILE A 407 17.08 51.94 -4.82
CA ILE A 407 17.13 50.81 -5.78
C ILE A 407 18.26 49.86 -5.38
N GLU A 408 19.41 50.40 -4.99
CA GLU A 408 20.55 49.61 -4.54
C GLU A 408 20.24 48.88 -3.22
N GLN A 409 19.53 49.52 -2.28
CA GLN A 409 19.08 48.88 -1.05
C GLN A 409 18.07 47.76 -1.31
N LEU A 410 17.07 47.98 -2.18
CA LEU A 410 16.12 46.94 -2.59
C LEU A 410 16.82 45.77 -3.29
N ARG A 411 17.85 46.03 -4.10
CA ARG A 411 18.65 44.98 -4.75
C ARG A 411 19.39 44.13 -3.72
N GLN A 412 19.97 44.74 -2.69
CA GLN A 412 20.65 44.03 -1.61
C GLN A 412 19.67 43.20 -0.77
N GLU A 413 18.51 43.76 -0.42
CA GLU A 413 17.46 43.04 0.34
C GLU A 413 16.87 41.87 -0.46
N LEU A 414 16.63 42.04 -1.75
CA LEU A 414 16.20 40.96 -2.64
C LEU A 414 17.24 39.85 -2.72
N GLN A 415 18.52 40.20 -2.81
CA GLN A 415 19.60 39.21 -2.83
C GLN A 415 19.71 38.44 -1.50
N ASP A 416 19.47 39.09 -0.37
CA ASP A 416 19.48 38.45 0.95
C ASP A 416 18.23 37.59 1.20
N ILE A 417 17.08 37.98 0.66
CA ILE A 417 15.86 37.14 0.65
C ILE A 417 16.07 35.93 -0.26
N GLU A 418 16.62 36.13 -1.46
CA GLU A 418 16.90 35.06 -2.41
C GLU A 418 17.85 34.02 -1.81
N LYS A 419 18.93 34.44 -1.14
CA LYS A 419 19.82 33.54 -0.39
C LYS A 419 19.10 32.78 0.71
N ASN A 420 18.23 33.43 1.49
CA ASN A 420 17.50 32.75 2.57
C ASN A 420 16.43 31.76 2.05
N VAL A 421 15.82 32.03 0.89
CA VAL A 421 14.81 31.15 0.27
C VAL A 421 15.45 30.00 -0.52
N THR A 422 16.65 30.21 -1.07
CA THR A 422 17.41 29.18 -1.81
C THR A 422 18.30 28.33 -0.91
N CYS A 423 18.75 28.85 0.24
CA CYS A 423 19.64 28.19 1.20
C CYS A 423 18.92 27.60 2.43
N SER A 424 17.59 27.66 2.51
CA SER A 424 16.88 26.83 3.48
C SER A 424 17.00 25.37 3.03
N ASP A 425 17.86 24.60 3.68
CA ASP A 425 17.97 23.14 3.52
C ASP A 425 16.59 22.48 3.52
N GLY A 426 15.66 23.01 4.34
CA GLY A 426 14.27 22.56 4.39
C GLY A 426 13.50 22.79 3.08
N THR A 427 13.72 23.87 2.35
CA THR A 427 13.00 24.13 1.08
C THR A 427 13.54 23.28 -0.06
N LEU A 428 14.84 22.94 -0.04
CA LEU A 428 15.41 21.95 -0.96
C LEU A 428 14.91 20.54 -0.64
N GLN A 429 14.94 20.14 0.64
CA GLN A 429 14.43 18.85 1.11
C GLN A 429 12.94 18.69 0.77
N LEU A 430 12.10 19.68 1.06
CA LEU A 430 10.67 19.65 0.70
C LEU A 430 10.45 19.53 -0.80
N ARG A 431 11.25 20.22 -1.64
CA ARG A 431 11.16 20.06 -3.10
C ARG A 431 11.51 18.65 -3.54
N THR A 432 12.58 18.07 -2.99
CA THR A 432 12.99 16.70 -3.29
C THR A 432 11.93 15.69 -2.82
N GLU A 433 11.36 15.87 -1.63
CA GLU A 433 10.28 15.04 -1.11
C GLU A 433 9.01 15.14 -1.97
N ILE A 434 8.62 16.34 -2.39
CA ILE A 434 7.48 16.54 -3.30
C ILE A 434 7.71 15.85 -4.64
N THR A 435 8.91 15.93 -5.20
CA THR A 435 9.25 15.24 -6.45
C THR A 435 9.20 13.72 -6.28
N ASN A 436 9.76 13.20 -5.18
CA ASN A 436 9.72 11.77 -4.87
C ASN A 436 8.28 11.27 -4.67
N LEU A 437 7.44 12.02 -3.95
CA LEU A 437 6.03 11.70 -3.76
C LEU A 437 5.24 11.75 -5.09
N LYS A 438 5.55 12.71 -5.96
CA LYS A 438 4.97 12.78 -7.31
C LYS A 438 5.31 11.57 -8.16
N ASN A 439 6.57 11.13 -8.13
CA ASN A 439 6.99 9.95 -8.88
C ASN A 439 6.31 8.69 -8.33
N LYS A 440 6.30 8.51 -7.00
CA LYS A 440 5.58 7.41 -6.36
C LYS A 440 4.08 7.39 -6.69
N LEU A 441 3.45 8.57 -6.78
CA LEU A 441 2.04 8.67 -7.17
C LEU A 441 1.82 8.22 -8.62
N LEU A 442 2.67 8.68 -9.54
CA LEU A 442 2.63 8.27 -10.95
C LEU A 442 2.82 6.76 -11.12
N ASP A 443 3.79 6.19 -10.42
CA ASP A 443 4.05 4.74 -10.44
C ASP A 443 2.84 3.96 -9.90
N ASN A 444 2.20 4.45 -8.83
CA ASN A 444 1.00 3.84 -8.27
C ASN A 444 -0.21 3.95 -9.21
N GLU A 445 -0.39 5.10 -9.86
CA GLU A 445 -1.46 5.30 -10.85
C GLU A 445 -1.28 4.35 -12.03
N GLN A 446 -0.04 4.16 -12.51
CA GLN A 446 0.26 3.24 -13.58
C GLN A 446 0.04 1.78 -13.17
N LEU A 447 0.51 1.38 -11.97
CA LEU A 447 0.24 0.05 -11.42
C LEU A 447 -1.27 -0.20 -11.26
N ASN A 448 -2.04 0.80 -10.84
CA ASN A 448 -3.48 0.66 -10.68
C ASN A 448 -4.18 0.48 -12.05
N LEU A 449 -3.75 1.18 -13.10
CA LEU A 449 -4.24 0.97 -14.45
C LEU A 449 -3.96 -0.45 -14.96
N ASP A 450 -2.76 -0.96 -14.70
CA ASP A 450 -2.37 -2.33 -15.08
C ASP A 450 -3.23 -3.36 -14.33
N LEU A 451 -3.41 -3.19 -13.01
CA LEU A 451 -4.27 -4.06 -12.19
C LEU A 451 -5.75 -4.02 -12.62
N GLU A 452 -6.27 -2.84 -12.97
CA GLU A 452 -7.63 -2.72 -13.51
C GLU A 452 -7.78 -3.46 -14.85
N SER A 453 -6.73 -3.46 -15.68
CA SER A 453 -6.69 -4.22 -16.93
C SER A 453 -6.67 -5.73 -16.68
N ASP A 454 -5.88 -6.19 -15.71
CA ASP A 454 -5.79 -7.60 -15.31
C ASP A 454 -7.11 -8.11 -14.74
N VAL A 455 -7.76 -7.33 -13.86
CA VAL A 455 -9.07 -7.67 -13.30
C VAL A 455 -10.11 -7.80 -14.39
N ARG A 456 -10.09 -6.93 -15.40
CA ARG A 456 -11.00 -7.01 -16.54
C ARG A 456 -10.76 -8.29 -17.35
N LEU A 457 -9.50 -8.60 -17.65
CA LEU A 457 -9.12 -9.80 -18.39
C LEU A 457 -9.47 -11.08 -17.62
N LEU A 458 -9.25 -11.11 -16.31
CA LEU A 458 -9.69 -12.20 -15.44
C LEU A 458 -11.21 -12.33 -15.44
N GLY A 459 -11.95 -11.23 -15.45
CA GLY A 459 -13.41 -11.22 -15.59
C GLY A 459 -13.88 -11.83 -16.91
N GLU A 460 -13.23 -11.49 -18.02
CA GLU A 460 -13.52 -12.07 -19.35
C GLU A 460 -13.22 -13.57 -19.39
N LEU A 461 -12.07 -14.00 -18.85
CA LEU A 461 -11.70 -15.41 -18.76
C LEU A 461 -12.64 -16.21 -17.86
N ALA A 462 -13.04 -15.64 -16.71
CA ALA A 462 -14.01 -16.27 -15.82
C ALA A 462 -15.39 -16.38 -16.49
N GLY A 463 -15.82 -15.35 -17.23
CA GLY A 463 -17.04 -15.38 -18.03
C GLY A 463 -17.00 -16.46 -19.12
N ALA A 464 -15.90 -16.57 -19.86
CA ALA A 464 -15.71 -17.61 -20.86
C ALA A 464 -15.69 -19.02 -20.24
N ALA A 465 -15.02 -19.19 -19.10
CA ALA A 465 -15.00 -20.46 -18.38
C ALA A 465 -16.40 -20.86 -17.88
N SER A 466 -17.17 -19.91 -17.34
CA SER A 466 -18.57 -20.14 -16.93
C SER A 466 -19.43 -20.54 -18.13
N GLY A 467 -19.32 -19.83 -19.25
CA GLY A 467 -20.08 -20.16 -20.46
C GLY A 467 -19.72 -21.54 -21.02
N SER A 468 -18.44 -21.93 -20.97
CA SER A 468 -18.02 -23.27 -21.37
C SER A 468 -18.52 -24.35 -20.41
N LEU A 469 -18.60 -24.05 -19.11
CA LEU A 469 -19.14 -24.98 -18.11
C LEU A 469 -20.65 -25.16 -18.29
N ASP A 470 -21.38 -24.07 -18.51
CA ASP A 470 -22.82 -24.12 -18.78
C ASP A 470 -23.13 -24.90 -20.07
N ALA A 471 -22.32 -24.71 -21.12
CA ALA A 471 -22.43 -25.49 -22.35
C ALA A 471 -22.17 -26.99 -22.09
N ALA A 472 -21.08 -27.33 -21.39
CA ALA A 472 -20.78 -28.72 -21.04
C ALA A 472 -21.85 -29.36 -20.14
N GLN A 473 -22.45 -28.59 -19.22
CA GLN A 473 -23.56 -29.05 -18.40
C GLN A 473 -24.80 -29.34 -19.24
N ASN A 474 -25.15 -28.46 -20.17
CA ASN A 474 -26.27 -28.68 -21.09
C ASN A 474 -26.04 -29.89 -21.99
N ASP A 475 -24.82 -30.07 -22.50
CA ASP A 475 -24.44 -31.25 -23.29
C ASP A 475 -24.56 -32.53 -22.46
N LEU A 476 -24.14 -32.51 -21.18
CA LEU A 476 -24.26 -33.65 -20.28
C LEU A 476 -25.71 -34.01 -19.97
N VAL A 477 -26.57 -33.00 -19.76
CA VAL A 477 -28.02 -33.20 -19.59
C VAL A 477 -28.60 -33.81 -20.86
N THR A 478 -28.27 -33.27 -22.03
CA THR A 478 -28.74 -33.80 -23.32
C THR A 478 -28.29 -35.26 -23.53
N ALA A 479 -27.03 -35.57 -23.24
CA ALA A 479 -26.51 -36.93 -23.32
C ALA A 479 -27.19 -37.87 -22.29
N SER A 480 -27.50 -37.38 -21.10
CA SER A 480 -28.27 -38.12 -20.09
C SER A 480 -29.68 -38.46 -20.59
N ASP A 481 -30.37 -37.49 -21.19
CA ASP A 481 -31.71 -37.68 -21.76
C ASP A 481 -31.68 -38.70 -22.92
N GLU A 482 -30.70 -38.62 -23.81
CA GLU A 482 -30.51 -39.59 -24.90
C GLU A 482 -30.22 -41.00 -24.35
N LEU A 483 -29.41 -41.11 -23.30
CA LEU A 483 -29.10 -42.38 -22.65
C LEU A 483 -30.35 -42.97 -21.98
N ALA A 484 -31.16 -42.14 -21.34
CA ALA A 484 -32.42 -42.53 -20.72
C ALA A 484 -33.43 -43.03 -21.78
N GLN A 485 -33.52 -42.36 -22.93
CA GLN A 485 -34.34 -42.79 -24.07
C GLN A 485 -33.86 -44.14 -24.64
N LEU A 486 -32.55 -44.31 -24.80
CA LEU A 486 -31.94 -45.57 -25.23
C LEU A 486 -32.22 -46.71 -24.24
N TYR A 487 -32.06 -46.46 -22.95
CA TYR A 487 -32.37 -47.41 -21.90
C TYR A 487 -33.84 -47.84 -21.93
N HIS A 488 -34.76 -46.87 -22.07
CA HIS A 488 -36.18 -47.15 -22.27
C HIS A 488 -36.44 -48.04 -23.49
N HIS A 489 -35.80 -47.75 -24.61
CA HIS A 489 -35.98 -48.53 -25.83
C HIS A 489 -35.48 -49.98 -25.68
N VAL A 490 -34.31 -50.17 -25.06
CA VAL A 490 -33.74 -51.50 -24.79
C VAL A 490 -34.62 -52.31 -23.83
N CYS A 491 -35.09 -51.71 -22.74
CA CYS A 491 -36.02 -52.36 -21.81
C CYS A 491 -37.32 -52.78 -22.53
N THR A 492 -37.85 -51.92 -23.40
CA THR A 492 -39.06 -52.20 -24.19
C THR A 492 -38.87 -53.38 -25.13
N ILE A 493 -37.72 -53.47 -25.81
CA ILE A 493 -37.39 -54.58 -26.72
C ILE A 493 -37.23 -55.91 -25.94
N ASN A 494 -36.65 -55.86 -24.74
CA ASN A 494 -36.41 -57.03 -23.91
C ASN A 494 -37.63 -57.46 -23.05
N GLY A 495 -38.72 -56.69 -23.05
CA GLY A 495 -39.92 -56.97 -22.25
C GLY A 495 -39.75 -56.71 -20.75
N GLU A 496 -38.75 -55.92 -20.36
CA GLU A 496 -38.45 -55.56 -18.98
C GLU A 496 -38.97 -54.14 -18.66
N THR A 497 -39.40 -53.90 -17.41
CA THR A 497 -39.78 -52.55 -16.96
C THR A 497 -38.56 -51.77 -16.49
N PRO A 498 -38.28 -50.56 -17.04
CA PRO A 498 -37.12 -49.75 -16.67
C PRO A 498 -37.10 -49.39 -15.18
N SER A 499 -35.91 -49.44 -14.56
CA SER A 499 -35.76 -49.10 -13.13
C SER A 499 -35.83 -47.58 -12.90
N ARG A 500 -36.64 -47.15 -11.92
CA ARG A 500 -36.90 -45.73 -11.62
C ARG A 500 -35.66 -44.96 -11.12
N VAL A 501 -34.73 -45.66 -10.46
CA VAL A 501 -33.50 -45.08 -9.89
C VAL A 501 -32.54 -44.58 -10.97
N LEU A 502 -32.52 -45.20 -12.15
CA LEU A 502 -31.68 -44.78 -13.28
C LEU A 502 -32.28 -43.59 -14.06
N LEU A 503 -33.58 -43.34 -13.91
CA LEU A 503 -34.32 -42.28 -14.60
C LEU A 503 -34.45 -40.99 -13.78
N ASP A 504 -34.34 -41.08 -12.45
CA ASP A 504 -34.50 -39.94 -11.53
C ASP A 504 -33.25 -39.01 -11.47
N HIS A 505 -32.23 -39.20 -12.30
CA HIS A 505 -31.08 -38.27 -12.41
C HIS A 505 -31.39 -36.97 -13.17
N GLU A 506 -32.62 -36.80 -13.65
CA GLU A 506 -33.15 -35.61 -14.36
C GLU A 506 -33.53 -34.42 -13.43
N LYS A 507 -33.12 -34.38 -12.16
CA LYS A 507 -33.47 -33.26 -11.24
C LYS A 507 -32.30 -32.59 -10.54
#